data_AF-A0A4R1JMW1-F1
#
_entry.id   AF-A0A4R1JMW1-F1
#
_cell.length_a   1.000
_cell.length_b   1.000
_cell.length_c   1.000
_cell.angle_alpha   90.00
_cell.angle_beta   90.00
_cell.angle_gamma   90.00
#
_symmetry.space_group_name_H-M   'P 1'
#
loop_
_entity.id
_entity.type
_entity.pdbx_description
1 polymer ?
#
loop_
_entity_poly.entity_id
_entity_poly.type
_entity_poly.pdbx_seq_one_letter_code
_entity_poly.pdbx_strand_id
1 'polypeptide(L)' 'MAKPIKNTPVLKGKEAVDFYKTIEFNKDRKVSADSLAKIRTDAGSLKELLKVN' A
#
# COMPACT_ATOMS: atom_id res chain seq x y z
N MET A 1 14.26 -15.61 -0.75
CA MET A 1 13.24 -15.40 0.30
C MET A 1 13.47 -14.03 0.90
N ALA A 2 12.43 -13.18 1.02
CA ALA A 2 12.58 -11.84 1.55
C ALA A 2 13.06 -11.90 3.01
N LYS A 3 14.03 -11.05 3.38
CA LYS A 3 14.52 -10.95 4.76
C LYS A 3 13.35 -10.52 5.67
N PRO A 4 13.16 -11.13 6.85
CA PRO A 4 12.10 -10.73 7.77
C PRO A 4 12.31 -9.27 8.18
N ILE A 5 11.28 -8.44 8.02
CA ILE A 5 11.29 -7.06 8.51
C ILE A 5 11.20 -7.13 10.03
N LYS A 6 12.26 -6.68 10.72
CA LYS A 6 12.43 -6.83 12.18
C LYS A 6 11.26 -6.33 13.03
N ASN A 7 10.51 -5.33 12.55
CA ASN A 7 9.29 -4.84 13.16
C ASN A 7 8.17 -4.82 12.11
N THR A 8 7.57 -5.98 11.84
CA THR A 8 6.28 -5.99 11.13
C THR A 8 5.20 -5.63 12.15
N PRO A 9 4.48 -4.51 11.99
CA PRO A 9 3.44 -4.14 12.94
C PRO A 9 2.35 -5.22 12.96
N VAL A 10 2.08 -5.75 14.15
CA VAL A 10 1.00 -6.71 14.37
C VAL A 10 -0.26 -5.93 14.71
N LEU A 11 -1.20 -5.87 13.77
CA LEU A 11 -2.51 -5.26 14.00
C LEU A 11 -3.30 -6.10 15.00
N LYS A 12 -3.97 -5.46 15.96
CA LYS A 12 -4.78 -6.14 16.99
C LYS A 12 -6.14 -5.49 17.15
N GLY A 13 -7.11 -6.27 17.64
CA GLY A 13 -8.45 -5.77 17.97
C GLY A 13 -9.12 -5.06 16.79
N LYS A 14 -9.57 -3.82 17.02
CA LYS A 14 -10.28 -3.02 16.01
C LYS A 14 -9.46 -2.77 14.76
N GLU A 15 -8.16 -2.50 14.90
CA GLU A 15 -7.28 -2.19 13.77
C GLU A 15 -7.15 -3.38 12.81
N ALA A 16 -7.09 -4.60 13.35
CA ALA A 16 -7.05 -5.82 12.55
C ALA A 16 -8.35 -6.02 11.76
N VAL A 17 -9.50 -5.74 12.39
CA VAL A 17 -10.82 -5.85 11.75
C VAL A 17 -10.98 -4.83 10.63
N ASP A 18 -10.59 -3.58 10.87
CA ASP A 18 -10.72 -2.49 9.89
C ASP A 18 -9.78 -2.72 8.69
N PHE A 19 -8.55 -3.18 8.95
CA PHE A 19 -7.61 -3.57 7.89
C PHE A 19 -8.15 -4.73 7.06
N TYR A 20 -8.68 -5.79 7.72
CA TYR A 20 -9.24 -6.94 7.02
C TYR A 20 -10.42 -6.56 6.12
N LYS A 21 -11.35 -5.74 6.60
CA LYS A 21 -12.46 -5.21 5.80
C LYS A 21 -11.98 -4.42 4.59
N THR A 22 -10.93 -3.63 4.77
CA THR A 22 -10.33 -2.85 3.68
C THR A 22 -9.70 -3.76 2.63
N ILE A 23 -9.06 -4.86 3.04
CA ILE A 23 -8.55 -5.88 2.11
C ILE A 23 -9.69 -6.54 1.34
N GLU A 24 -10.72 -7.04 2.03
CA GLU A 24 -11.85 -7.70 1.37
C GLU A 24 -12.54 -6.77 0.36
N PHE A 25 -12.79 -5.52 0.74
CA PHE A 25 -13.41 -4.53 -0.15
C PHE A 25 -12.57 -4.26 -1.41
N ASN A 26 -11.23 -4.28 -1.31
CA ASN A 26 -10.36 -4.01 -2.43
C ASN A 26 -9.93 -5.26 -3.20
N LYS A 27 -10.18 -6.47 -2.69
CA LYS A 27 -9.74 -7.75 -3.29
C LYS A 27 -10.22 -7.93 -4.73
N ASP A 28 -11.49 -7.59 -4.99
CA ASP A 28 -12.10 -7.74 -6.30
C ASP A 28 -12.12 -6.44 -7.12
N ARG A 29 -11.60 -5.33 -6.55
CA ARG A 29 -11.54 -4.05 -7.25
C ARG A 29 -10.42 -4.07 -8.28
N LYS A 30 -10.79 -4.23 -9.54
CA LYS A 30 -9.90 -3.93 -10.67
C LYS A 30 -9.67 -2.43 -10.73
N VAL A 31 -8.44 -2.00 -10.46
CA VAL A 31 -8.03 -0.60 -10.63
C VAL A 31 -8.06 -0.29 -12.14
N SER A 32 -8.76 0.78 -12.53
CA SER A 32 -8.78 1.20 -13.94
C SER A 32 -7.38 1.56 -14.42
N ALA A 33 -7.13 1.41 -15.73
CA ALA A 33 -5.82 1.74 -16.31
C ALA A 33 -5.40 3.19 -15.99
N ASP A 34 -6.37 4.12 -15.98
CA ASP A 34 -6.15 5.53 -15.65
C ASP A 34 -5.73 5.74 -14.19
N SER A 35 -6.39 5.04 -13.26
CA SER A 35 -6.01 5.08 -11.83
C SER A 35 -4.60 4.51 -11.63
N LEU A 36 -4.24 3.46 -12.36
CA LEU A 36 -2.92 2.84 -12.27
C LEU A 36 -1.84 3.77 -12.85
N ALA A 37 -2.14 4.47 -13.94
CA ALA A 37 -1.24 5.49 -14.51
C ALA A 37 -0.97 6.62 -13.52
N LYS A 38 -2.01 7.13 -12.83
CA LYS A 38 -1.86 8.16 -11.79
C LYS A 38 -0.96 7.69 -10.64
N ILE A 39 -1.21 6.48 -10.11
CA ILE A 39 -0.40 5.90 -9.03
C ILE A 39 1.09 5.82 -9.43
N ARG A 40 1.39 5.46 -10.68
CA ARG A 40 2.78 5.41 -11.17
C ARG A 40 3.43 6.78 -11.24
N THR A 41 2.70 7.79 -11.71
CA THR A 41 3.19 9.18 -11.74
C THR A 41 3.46 9.70 -10.34
N ASP A 42 2.53 9.49 -9.41
CA ASP A 42 2.67 9.95 -8.02
C ASP A 42 3.84 9.25 -7.31
N ALA A 43 4.01 7.95 -7.54
CA ALA A 43 5.15 7.19 -7.02
C ALA A 43 6.49 7.69 -7.59
N GLY A 44 6.52 8.10 -8.86
CA GLY A 44 7.68 8.74 -9.48
C GLY A 44 8.06 10.05 -8.77
N SER A 45 7.08 10.92 -8.56
CA SER A 45 7.26 12.20 -7.85
C SER A 45 7.77 11.98 -6.42
N LEU A 46 7.19 11.04 -5.68
CA LEU A 46 7.64 10.69 -4.33
C LEU A 46 9.08 10.17 -4.32
N LYS A 47 9.45 9.35 -5.30
CA LYS A 47 10.82 8.83 -5.42
C LYS A 47 11.82 9.96 -5.67
N GLU A 48 11.48 10.95 -6.49
CA GLU A 48 12.36 12.10 -6.72
C GLU A 48 12.49 12.97 -5.46
N LEU A 49 11.40 13.22 -4.73
CA LEU A 49 11.45 13.94 -3.45
C LEU A 49 12.33 13.23 -2.41
N LEU A 50 12.26 11.89 -2.35
CA LEU A 50 13.04 11.09 -1.42
C LEU A 50 14.53 10.96 -1.79
N LYS A 51 14.94 11.27 -3.03
CA LYS A 51 16.36 11.32 -3.42
C LYS A 51 17.04 12.64 -3.07
N VAL A 52 16.24 13.69 -2.86
CA VAL A 52 16.72 15.05 -2.56
C VAL A 52 17.02 15.23 -1.07
N ASN A 53 16.53 14.32 -0.21
CA ASN A 53 16.89 14.17 1.21
C ASN A 53 17.91 13.05 1.41
#